data_AF-F2L3D5-F1
#
_entry.id   AF-F2L3D5-F1
#
_cell.length_a   1.000
_cell.length_b   1.000
_cell.length_c   1.000
_cell.angle_alpha   90.00
_cell.angle_beta   90.00
_cell.angle_gamma   90.00
#
_symmetry.space_group_name_H-M   'P 1'
#
loop_
_entity.id
_entity.type
_entity.pdbx_description
1 polymer ?
#
loop_
_entity_poly.entity_id
_entity_poly.type
_entity_poly.pdbx_seq_one_letter_code
_entity_poly.pdbx_strand_id
1 'polypeptide(L)'
;MELARYLLIRYLTEVLGFRLESEKDDYLVFLDGANRVLVKAYFTDIYEEAEIYKKINELLQQDCDKAYIAVAKDALPLIDPKHLKTLGVGLISVDPSKGLEGVEVRMPARARPRPAQQIDIARILSAVNAAVAEAVGRESRRIEEEVFRKVKSYIDKALEDVRRELAALSDRQVPPARPAQRAEAQSPTSITDNEWVKLLRRRA
;
A
#
# COMPACT_ATOMS: atom_id res chain seq x y z
N MET A 1 8.86 -18.05 39.12
CA MET A 1 7.60 -18.36 38.42
C MET A 1 7.75 -18.72 36.93
N GLU A 2 8.96 -18.87 36.39
CA GLU A 2 9.17 -19.18 34.95
C GLU A 2 8.63 -20.55 34.53
N LEU A 3 8.65 -21.54 35.44
CA LEU A 3 8.12 -22.87 35.16
C LEU A 3 6.61 -22.84 34.83
N ALA A 4 5.81 -22.07 35.57
CA ALA A 4 4.37 -21.95 35.32
C ALA A 4 4.09 -21.34 33.95
N ARG A 5 4.88 -20.32 33.57
CA ARG A 5 4.81 -19.69 32.26
C ARG A 5 5.22 -20.64 31.12
N TYR A 6 6.29 -21.41 31.32
CA TYR A 6 6.72 -22.42 30.35
C TYR A 6 5.65 -23.51 30.15
N LEU A 7 5.08 -24.01 31.25
CA LEU A 7 3.99 -25.00 31.20
C LEU A 7 2.76 -24.44 30.47
N LEU A 8 2.41 -23.18 30.70
CA LEU A 8 1.34 -22.49 29.99
C LEU A 8 1.59 -22.44 28.48
N ILE A 9 2.78 -21.97 28.06
CA ILE A 9 3.13 -21.90 26.63
C ILE A 9 3.02 -23.30 26.02
N ARG A 10 3.62 -24.29 26.67
CA ARG A 10 3.65 -25.67 26.19
C ARG A 10 2.24 -26.28 26.08
N TYR A 11 1.39 -26.04 27.06
CA TYR A 11 -0.02 -26.46 27.00
C TYR A 11 -0.77 -25.80 25.83
N LEU A 12 -0.61 -24.49 25.66
CA LEU A 12 -1.29 -23.75 24.59
C LEU A 12 -0.81 -24.18 23.19
N THR A 13 0.48 -24.51 23.03
CA THR A 13 1.03 -24.93 21.74
C THR A 13 0.83 -26.42 21.44
N GLU A 14 1.06 -27.31 22.42
CA GLU A 14 1.01 -28.76 22.22
C GLU A 14 -0.41 -29.32 22.36
N VAL A 15 -1.19 -28.85 23.33
CA VAL A 15 -2.53 -29.38 23.63
C VAL A 15 -3.61 -28.65 22.83
N LEU A 16 -3.54 -27.31 22.80
CA LEU A 16 -4.52 -26.49 22.06
C LEU A 16 -4.10 -26.18 20.62
N GLY A 17 -2.85 -26.46 20.23
CA GLY A 17 -2.38 -26.28 18.86
C GLY A 17 -2.15 -24.82 18.44
N PHE A 18 -2.07 -23.88 19.39
CA PHE A 18 -1.85 -22.47 19.06
C PHE A 18 -0.41 -22.22 18.60
N ARG A 19 -0.23 -21.33 17.63
CA ARG A 19 1.12 -20.91 17.20
C ARG A 19 1.57 -19.69 18.00
N LEU A 20 2.67 -19.81 18.72
CA LEU A 20 3.30 -18.67 19.41
C LEU A 20 3.88 -17.70 18.38
N GLU A 21 3.50 -16.43 18.45
CA GLU A 21 3.99 -15.36 17.56
C GLU A 21 5.05 -14.50 18.26
N SER A 22 4.76 -14.09 19.49
CA SER A 22 5.69 -13.28 20.28
C SER A 22 5.48 -13.45 21.77
N GLU A 23 6.56 -13.25 22.50
CA GLU A 23 6.62 -13.28 23.95
C GLU A 23 7.23 -11.96 24.42
N LYS A 24 6.48 -11.15 25.16
CA LYS A 24 6.95 -9.85 25.65
C LYS A 24 6.44 -9.61 27.07
N ASP A 25 7.37 -9.46 28.00
CA ASP A 25 7.10 -9.22 29.42
C ASP A 25 6.09 -10.25 29.93
N ASP A 26 4.90 -9.86 30.37
CA ASP A 26 3.84 -10.77 30.86
C ASP A 26 2.84 -11.21 29.77
N TYR A 27 3.02 -10.74 28.54
CA TYR A 27 2.12 -11.01 27.42
C TYR A 27 2.67 -12.09 26.50
N LEU A 28 1.80 -13.03 26.17
CA LEU A 28 2.04 -14.08 25.20
C LEU A 28 1.03 -13.93 24.06
N VAL A 29 1.53 -13.74 22.85
CA VAL A 29 0.71 -13.58 21.65
C VAL A 29 0.72 -14.88 20.88
N PHE A 30 -0.47 -15.42 20.66
CA PHE A 30 -0.69 -16.66 19.94
C PHE A 30 -1.63 -16.45 18.76
N LEU A 31 -1.55 -17.36 17.79
CA LEU A 31 -2.45 -17.45 16.67
C LEU A 31 -3.23 -18.76 16.75
N ASP A 32 -4.56 -18.64 16.76
CA ASP A 32 -5.53 -19.72 16.66
C ASP A 32 -6.21 -19.59 15.28
N GLY A 33 -5.54 -20.13 14.26
CA GLY A 33 -5.89 -19.91 12.86
C GLY A 33 -5.74 -18.44 12.46
N ALA A 34 -6.86 -17.77 12.16
CA ALA A 34 -6.91 -16.34 11.81
C ALA A 34 -7.17 -15.42 13.03
N ASN A 35 -7.39 -16.01 14.21
CA ASN A 35 -7.66 -15.27 15.43
C ASN A 35 -6.37 -15.01 16.20
N ARG A 36 -6.15 -13.76 16.58
CA ARG A 36 -5.08 -13.35 17.49
C ARG A 36 -5.52 -13.56 18.93
N VAL A 37 -4.87 -14.48 19.61
CA VAL A 37 -5.12 -14.83 21.01
C VAL A 37 -4.06 -14.18 21.87
N LEU A 38 -4.48 -13.32 22.80
CA LEU A 38 -3.57 -12.67 23.74
C LEU A 38 -3.74 -13.31 25.11
N VAL A 39 -2.65 -13.82 25.68
CA VAL A 39 -2.65 -14.42 27.01
C VAL A 39 -1.75 -13.60 27.92
N LYS A 40 -2.29 -13.13 29.04
CA LYS A 40 -1.51 -12.44 30.07
C LYS A 40 -1.17 -13.40 31.19
N ALA A 41 0.11 -13.71 31.33
CA ALA A 41 0.65 -14.58 32.37
C ALA A 41 0.97 -13.76 33.61
N TYR A 42 0.10 -13.82 34.62
CA TYR A 42 0.30 -13.12 35.89
C TYR A 42 0.57 -14.13 37.01
N PHE A 43 1.85 -14.34 37.26
CA PHE A 43 2.36 -15.28 38.26
C PHE A 43 3.17 -14.52 39.31
N THR A 44 2.57 -14.32 40.48
CA THR A 44 3.18 -13.64 41.63
C THR A 44 3.07 -14.52 42.87
N ASP A 45 3.92 -14.27 43.87
CA ASP A 45 3.89 -15.04 45.12
C ASP A 45 2.73 -14.59 46.03
N ILE A 46 2.35 -13.31 45.92
CA ILE A 46 1.23 -12.71 46.64
C ILE A 46 0.26 -12.18 45.60
N TYR A 47 -1.00 -12.60 45.72
CA TYR A 47 -2.07 -12.16 44.84
C TYR A 47 -2.96 -11.16 45.55
N GLU A 48 -3.14 -10.00 44.90
CA GLU A 48 -4.10 -9.00 45.32
C GLU A 48 -5.22 -8.89 44.28
N GLU A 49 -6.46 -8.87 44.77
CA GLU A 49 -7.65 -8.77 43.92
C GLU A 49 -7.60 -7.53 43.03
N ALA A 50 -7.26 -6.37 43.60
CA ALA A 50 -7.17 -5.11 42.88
C ALA A 50 -6.13 -5.13 41.75
N GLU A 51 -4.99 -5.78 41.97
CA GLU A 51 -3.96 -5.91 40.94
C GLU A 51 -4.42 -6.81 39.80
N ILE A 52 -5.07 -7.94 40.10
CA ILE A 52 -5.59 -8.84 39.08
C ILE A 52 -6.58 -8.10 38.16
N TYR A 53 -7.52 -7.34 38.72
CA TYR A 53 -8.46 -6.56 37.91
C TYR A 53 -7.79 -5.44 37.11
N LYS A 54 -6.75 -4.80 37.66
CA LYS A 54 -5.93 -3.85 36.89
C LYS A 54 -5.28 -4.54 35.69
N LYS A 55 -4.71 -5.73 35.89
CA LYS A 55 -4.09 -6.51 34.81
C LYS A 55 -5.12 -6.98 33.76
N ILE A 56 -6.34 -7.32 34.16
CA ILE A 56 -7.45 -7.64 33.27
C ILE A 56 -7.85 -6.40 32.44
N ASN A 57 -7.98 -5.24 33.07
CA ASN A 57 -8.31 -3.99 32.36
C ASN A 57 -7.23 -3.59 31.35
N GLU A 58 -5.94 -3.75 31.69
CA GLU A 58 -4.84 -3.57 30.75
C GLU A 58 -4.93 -4.54 29.55
N LEU A 59 -5.37 -5.77 29.78
CA LEU A 59 -5.58 -6.77 28.72
C LEU A 59 -6.76 -6.39 27.80
N LEU A 60 -7.79 -5.70 28.32
CA LEU A 60 -8.91 -5.22 27.51
C LEU A 60 -8.52 -4.13 26.52
N GLN A 61 -7.49 -3.34 26.83
CA GLN A 61 -7.01 -2.24 25.99
C GLN A 61 -6.17 -2.72 24.79
N GLN A 62 -5.80 -4.00 24.75
CA GLN A 62 -4.98 -4.57 23.67
C GLN A 62 -5.84 -5.09 22.52
N ASP A 63 -5.36 -4.88 21.29
CA ASP A 63 -6.03 -5.35 20.07
C ASP A 63 -5.84 -6.87 19.90
N CYS A 64 -6.88 -7.62 20.27
CA CYS A 64 -6.92 -9.08 20.21
C CYS A 64 -8.34 -9.62 19.99
N ASP A 65 -8.44 -10.79 19.35
CA ASP A 65 -9.71 -11.49 19.10
C ASP A 65 -10.20 -12.24 20.33
N LYS A 66 -9.28 -12.93 21.01
CA LYS A 66 -9.54 -13.67 22.24
C LYS A 66 -8.51 -13.25 23.26
N ALA A 67 -8.95 -12.95 24.47
CA ALA A 67 -8.05 -12.60 25.55
C ALA A 67 -8.20 -13.58 26.71
N TYR A 68 -7.07 -14.05 27.23
CA TYR A 68 -6.99 -14.91 28.39
C TYR A 68 -6.13 -14.27 29.47
N ILE A 69 -6.53 -14.46 30.71
CA ILE A 69 -5.65 -14.25 31.86
C ILE A 69 -5.27 -15.62 32.43
N ALA A 70 -3.96 -15.83 32.60
CA ALA A 70 -3.41 -17.01 33.20
C ALA A 70 -2.87 -16.65 34.60
N VAL A 71 -3.36 -17.37 35.60
CA VAL A 71 -3.00 -17.17 37.01
C VAL A 71 -2.68 -18.50 37.67
N ALA A 72 -1.96 -18.46 38.79
CA ALA A 72 -1.77 -19.63 39.61
C ALA A 72 -3.11 -20.09 40.20
N LYS A 73 -3.21 -21.38 40.51
CA LYS A 73 -4.39 -21.97 41.14
C LYS A 73 -4.79 -21.26 42.45
N ASP A 74 -3.83 -20.74 43.20
CA ASP A 74 -4.05 -20.06 44.47
C ASP A 74 -4.77 -18.71 44.32
N ALA A 75 -4.69 -18.10 43.13
CA ALA A 75 -5.33 -16.82 42.82
C ALA A 75 -6.80 -16.96 42.38
N LEU A 76 -7.27 -18.17 42.10
CA LEU A 76 -8.62 -18.42 41.59
C LEU A 76 -9.75 -17.88 42.49
N PRO A 77 -9.67 -17.96 43.83
CA PRO A 77 -10.72 -17.44 44.71
C PRO A 77 -10.87 -15.91 44.64
N LEU A 78 -9.86 -15.20 44.15
CA LEU A 78 -9.83 -13.73 44.07
C LEU A 78 -10.48 -13.21 42.77
N ILE A 79 -10.91 -14.09 41.87
CA ILE A 79 -11.41 -13.73 40.55
C ILE A 79 -12.88 -14.07 40.45
N ASP A 80 -13.71 -13.07 40.19
CA ASP A 80 -15.14 -13.28 39.94
C ASP A 80 -15.37 -13.83 38.52
N PRO A 81 -15.86 -15.08 38.36
CA PRO A 81 -16.11 -15.66 37.05
C PRO A 81 -17.20 -14.91 36.27
N LYS A 82 -18.16 -14.33 36.98
CA LYS A 82 -19.24 -13.52 36.39
C LYS A 82 -18.70 -12.25 35.74
N HIS A 83 -17.72 -11.60 36.37
CA HIS A 83 -17.10 -10.39 35.84
C HIS A 83 -16.33 -10.69 34.54
N LEU A 84 -15.49 -11.73 34.56
CA LEU A 84 -14.75 -12.18 33.37
C LEU A 84 -15.67 -12.57 32.20
N LYS A 85 -16.79 -13.24 32.50
CA LYS A 85 -17.78 -13.63 31.49
C LYS A 85 -18.42 -12.41 30.81
N THR A 86 -18.73 -11.36 31.57
CA THR A 86 -19.28 -10.10 31.03
C THR A 86 -18.25 -9.41 30.13
N LEU A 87 -16.97 -9.45 30.50
CA LEU A 87 -15.87 -8.89 29.71
C LEU A 87 -15.44 -9.78 28.53
N GLY A 88 -15.92 -11.03 28.47
CA GLY A 88 -15.51 -12.02 27.48
C GLY A 88 -14.06 -12.48 27.61
N VAL A 89 -13.44 -12.30 28.78
CA VAL A 89 -12.06 -12.74 29.06
C VAL A 89 -12.05 -14.19 29.53
N GLY A 90 -11.19 -15.01 28.94
CA GLY A 90 -10.99 -16.39 29.37
C GLY A 90 -10.05 -16.48 30.56
N LEU A 91 -10.17 -17.56 31.34
CA LEU A 91 -9.38 -17.81 32.54
C LEU A 91 -8.64 -19.14 32.38
N ILE A 92 -7.34 -19.10 32.60
CA ILE A 92 -6.47 -20.29 32.63
C ILE A 92 -5.86 -20.39 34.03
N SER A 93 -6.04 -21.55 34.67
CA SER A 93 -5.38 -21.86 35.93
C SER A 93 -4.15 -22.70 35.68
N VAL A 94 -3.02 -22.35 36.31
CA VAL A 94 -1.78 -23.12 36.25
C VAL A 94 -1.40 -23.60 37.65
N ASP A 95 -1.26 -24.91 37.80
CA ASP A 95 -0.70 -25.56 38.99
C ASP A 95 0.68 -26.15 38.62
N PRO A 96 1.80 -25.47 38.96
CA PRO A 96 3.14 -25.93 38.59
C PRO A 96 3.51 -27.28 39.23
N SER A 97 2.84 -27.67 40.31
CA SER A 97 3.11 -28.92 41.04
C SER A 97 2.69 -30.17 40.27
N LYS A 98 1.73 -30.03 39.35
CA LYS A 98 1.18 -31.13 38.54
C LYS A 98 1.75 -31.17 37.12
N GLY A 99 2.71 -30.30 36.79
CA GLY A 99 3.26 -30.22 35.45
C GLY A 99 2.22 -29.81 34.39
N LEU A 100 2.25 -30.45 33.22
CA LEU A 100 1.39 -30.06 32.08
C LEU A 100 -0.10 -30.30 32.34
N GLU A 101 -0.44 -31.33 33.12
CA GLU A 101 -1.82 -31.64 33.52
C GLU A 101 -2.37 -30.64 34.55
N GLY A 102 -1.50 -29.82 35.15
CA GLY A 102 -1.89 -28.74 36.06
C GLY A 102 -2.38 -27.48 35.35
N VAL A 103 -2.28 -27.41 34.02
CA VAL A 103 -2.77 -26.28 33.23
C VAL A 103 -4.18 -26.59 32.75
N GLU A 104 -5.16 -25.82 33.20
CA GLU A 104 -6.57 -26.04 32.86
C GLU A 104 -7.23 -24.73 32.40
N VAL A 105 -7.96 -24.81 31.30
CA VAL A 105 -8.80 -23.71 30.83
C VAL A 105 -10.12 -23.76 31.59
N ARG A 106 -10.26 -22.89 32.60
CA ARG A 106 -11.45 -22.80 33.45
C ARG A 106 -12.60 -22.11 32.76
N MET A 107 -12.29 -21.10 31.96
CA MET A 107 -13.29 -20.37 31.19
C MET A 107 -12.76 -20.07 29.78
N PRO A 108 -13.50 -20.45 28.72
CA PRO A 108 -13.12 -20.08 27.37
C PRO A 108 -13.32 -18.58 27.16
N ALA A 109 -12.39 -17.95 26.44
CA ALA A 109 -12.55 -16.56 26.03
C ALA A 109 -13.62 -16.43 24.95
N ARG A 110 -14.41 -15.35 25.00
CA ARG A 110 -15.35 -15.03 23.93
C ARG A 110 -14.64 -14.22 22.87
N ALA A 111 -14.85 -14.57 21.59
CA ALA A 111 -14.34 -13.78 20.49
C ALA A 111 -14.94 -12.37 20.59
N ARG A 112 -14.07 -11.37 20.69
CA ARG A 112 -14.50 -9.98 20.65
C ARG A 112 -14.74 -9.60 19.21
N PRO A 113 -15.85 -8.91 18.90
CA PRO A 113 -15.97 -8.27 17.61
C PRO A 113 -14.86 -7.24 17.55
N ARG A 114 -13.88 -7.43 16.64
CA ARG A 114 -12.98 -6.34 16.31
C ARG A 114 -13.87 -5.16 15.94
N PRO A 115 -13.68 -3.95 16.51
CA PRO A 115 -14.11 -2.78 15.77
C PRO A 115 -13.45 -2.96 14.41
N ALA A 116 -14.25 -3.09 13.34
CA ALA A 116 -13.72 -3.29 12.00
C ALA A 116 -12.57 -2.30 11.88
N GLN A 117 -11.33 -2.79 11.70
CA GLN A 117 -10.20 -1.90 11.49
C GLN A 117 -10.69 -0.97 10.41
N GLN A 118 -10.92 0.29 10.76
CA GLN A 118 -11.18 1.31 9.78
C GLN A 118 -9.85 1.37 9.06
N ILE A 119 -9.73 0.54 8.03
CA ILE A 119 -8.77 0.74 6.97
C ILE A 119 -9.03 2.19 6.62
N ASP A 120 -8.09 3.07 6.97
CA ASP A 120 -8.20 4.49 6.67
C ASP A 120 -8.13 4.60 5.16
N ILE A 121 -9.28 4.38 4.51
CA ILE A 121 -9.45 4.49 3.07
C ILE A 121 -8.97 5.88 2.64
N ALA A 122 -9.15 6.89 3.51
CA ALA A 122 -8.59 8.22 3.35
C ALA A 122 -7.05 8.24 3.22
N ARG A 123 -6.32 7.51 4.07
CA ARG A 123 -4.84 7.41 3.96
C ARG A 123 -4.42 6.66 2.70
N ILE A 124 -5.08 5.56 2.38
CA ILE A 124 -4.77 4.79 1.17
C ILE A 124 -5.05 5.62 -0.09
N LEU A 125 -6.21 6.30 -0.15
CA LEU A 125 -6.55 7.21 -1.24
C LEU A 125 -5.56 8.38 -1.33
N SER A 126 -5.10 8.93 -0.20
CA SER A 126 -4.08 9.99 -0.23
C SER A 126 -2.75 9.49 -0.77
N ALA A 127 -2.33 8.27 -0.44
CA ALA A 127 -1.09 7.67 -0.93
C ALA A 127 -1.19 7.35 -2.42
N VAL A 128 -2.33 6.84 -2.88
CA VAL A 128 -2.61 6.59 -4.30
C VAL A 128 -2.64 7.90 -5.08
N ASN A 129 -3.34 8.92 -4.59
CA ASN A 129 -3.39 10.23 -5.26
C ASN A 129 -2.01 10.88 -5.36
N ALA A 130 -1.18 10.78 -4.31
CA ALA A 130 0.19 11.28 -4.35
C ALA A 130 1.03 10.54 -5.39
N ALA A 131 0.94 9.20 -5.43
CA ALA A 131 1.66 8.39 -6.42
C ALA A 131 1.22 8.69 -7.86
N VAL A 132 -0.07 8.89 -8.09
CA VAL A 132 -0.62 9.28 -9.40
C VAL A 132 -0.15 10.68 -9.79
N ALA A 133 -0.19 11.65 -8.88
CA ALA A 133 0.28 13.01 -9.14
C ALA A 133 1.76 13.04 -9.51
N GLU A 134 2.60 12.26 -8.83
CA GLU A 134 4.01 12.13 -9.20
C GLU A 134 4.21 11.48 -10.57
N ALA A 135 3.47 10.40 -10.88
CA ALA A 135 3.57 9.74 -12.17
C ALA A 135 3.16 10.68 -13.32
N VAL A 136 2.05 11.40 -13.16
CA VAL A 136 1.58 12.39 -14.14
C VAL A 136 2.60 13.52 -14.29
N GLY A 137 3.19 14.01 -13.20
CA GLY A 137 4.22 15.04 -13.25
C GLY A 137 5.48 14.60 -14.02
N ARG A 138 5.91 13.34 -13.87
CA ARG A 138 7.04 12.78 -14.61
C ARG A 138 6.73 12.66 -16.10
N GLU A 139 5.56 12.13 -16.45
CA GLU A 139 5.13 11.99 -17.84
C GLU A 139 4.93 13.35 -18.52
N SER A 140 4.38 14.36 -17.82
CA SER A 140 4.25 15.73 -18.36
C SER A 140 5.60 16.33 -18.73
N ARG A 141 6.60 16.23 -17.84
CA ARG A 141 7.96 16.74 -18.13
C ARG A 141 8.60 16.01 -19.30
N ARG A 142 8.40 14.69 -19.39
CA ARG A 142 8.90 13.89 -20.50
C ARG A 142 8.28 14.33 -21.83
N ILE A 143 6.98 14.55 -21.86
CA ILE A 143 6.27 15.05 -23.04
C ILE A 143 6.75 16.46 -23.40
N GLU A 144 6.92 17.35 -22.43
CA GLU A 144 7.46 18.69 -22.66
C GLU A 144 8.86 18.65 -23.31
N GLU A 145 9.76 17.81 -22.81
CA GLU A 145 11.09 17.64 -23.38
C GLU A 145 11.09 17.04 -24.80
N GLU A 146 10.17 16.12 -25.07
CA GLU A 146 10.01 15.51 -26.40
C GLU A 146 9.41 16.51 -27.41
N VAL A 147 8.41 17.29 -26.99
CA VAL A 147 7.81 18.34 -27.81
C VAL A 147 8.84 19.42 -28.10
N PHE A 148 9.58 19.89 -27.09
CA PHE A 148 10.60 20.91 -27.27
C PHE A 148 11.70 20.43 -28.23
N ARG A 149 12.18 19.19 -28.09
CA ARG A 149 13.15 18.60 -29.03
C ARG A 149 12.61 18.51 -30.45
N LYS A 150 11.36 18.08 -30.64
CA LYS A 150 10.75 18.00 -31.96
C LYS A 150 10.63 19.39 -32.60
N VAL A 151 10.10 20.36 -31.88
CA VAL A 151 9.96 21.75 -32.37
C VAL A 151 11.32 22.33 -32.74
N LYS A 152 12.33 22.17 -31.87
CA LYS A 152 13.69 22.62 -32.17
C LYS A 152 14.24 21.97 -33.44
N SER A 153 14.06 20.65 -33.61
CA SER A 153 14.53 19.96 -34.82
C SER A 153 13.82 20.42 -36.11
N TYR A 154 12.55 20.81 -36.02
CA TYR A 154 11.82 21.38 -37.16
C TYR A 154 12.32 22.78 -37.50
N ILE A 155 12.57 23.61 -36.49
CA ILE A 155 13.12 24.96 -36.68
C ILE A 155 14.54 24.86 -37.27
N ASP A 156 15.40 24.02 -36.71
CA ASP A 156 16.78 23.84 -37.17
C ASP A 156 16.81 23.37 -38.64
N LYS A 157 15.96 22.41 -39.02
CA LYS A 157 15.80 21.96 -40.41
C LYS A 157 15.31 23.08 -41.33
N ALA A 158 14.27 23.82 -40.93
CA ALA A 158 13.76 24.93 -41.73
C ALA A 158 14.82 26.03 -41.92
N LEU A 159 15.65 26.30 -40.90
CA LEU A 159 16.73 27.26 -40.96
C LEU A 159 17.87 26.78 -41.85
N GLU A 160 18.19 25.49 -41.82
CA GLU A 160 19.15 24.85 -42.72
C GLU A 160 18.68 24.85 -44.17
N ASP A 161 17.39 24.58 -44.42
CA ASP A 161 16.79 24.60 -45.75
C ASP A 161 16.81 26.03 -46.33
N VAL A 162 16.43 27.03 -45.54
CA VAL A 162 16.53 28.46 -45.94
C VAL A 162 17.98 28.87 -46.20
N ARG A 163 18.94 28.42 -45.38
CA ARG A 163 20.37 28.68 -45.61
C ARG A 163 20.87 28.01 -46.89
N ARG A 164 20.41 26.80 -47.20
CA ARG A 164 20.74 26.08 -48.44
C ARG A 164 20.15 26.78 -49.66
N GLU A 165 18.92 27.26 -49.57
CA GLU A 165 18.29 28.04 -50.65
C GLU A 165 19.02 29.38 -50.89
N LEU A 166 19.40 30.10 -49.83
CA LEU A 166 20.21 31.31 -49.95
C LEU A 166 21.60 31.04 -50.55
N ALA A 167 22.25 29.95 -50.14
CA ALA A 167 23.54 29.54 -50.70
C ALA A 167 23.42 29.15 -52.18
N ALA A 168 22.38 28.41 -52.56
CA ALA A 168 22.10 28.03 -53.95
C ALA A 168 21.73 29.24 -54.84
N LEU A 169 21.15 30.29 -54.27
CA LEU A 169 20.92 31.57 -54.95
C LEU A 169 22.22 32.37 -55.11
N SER A 170 23.14 32.27 -54.14
CA SER A 170 24.47 32.90 -54.20
C SER A 170 25.40 32.21 -55.22
N ASP A 171 25.31 30.89 -55.41
CA ASP A 171 26.07 30.13 -56.41
C ASP A 171 25.55 30.31 -57.86
N ARG A 172 24.40 30.97 -58.04
CA ARG A 172 23.85 31.28 -59.38
C ARG A 172 24.38 32.57 -59.99
N GLN A 173 25.32 33.27 -59.36
CA GLN A 173 25.95 34.45 -59.97
C GLN A 173 27.26 34.10 -60.72
N VAL A 174 27.04 33.86 -62.02
CA VAL A 174 27.90 34.15 -63.20
C VAL A 174 28.94 33.09 -63.63
N PRO A 175 28.71 32.47 -64.81
CA PRO A 175 29.70 32.35 -65.88
C PRO A 175 29.33 33.24 -67.09
N PRO A 176 30.30 33.55 -67.97
CA PRO A 176 30.29 34.77 -68.77
C PRO A 176 29.38 34.72 -70.00
N ALA A 177 28.94 35.92 -70.39
CA ALA A 177 28.08 36.22 -71.52
C ALA A 177 28.67 35.79 -72.87
N ARG A 178 27.81 35.27 -73.76
CA ARG A 178 27.82 35.44 -75.23
C ARG A 178 26.46 35.01 -75.83
N PRO A 179 26.08 35.53 -77.01
CA PRO A 179 24.86 36.32 -77.11
C PRO A 179 23.76 35.73 -77.99
N ALA A 180 22.55 36.22 -77.72
CA ALA A 180 21.39 36.40 -78.60
C ALA A 180 20.86 35.18 -79.38
N GLN A 181 19.70 34.68 -78.93
CA GLN A 181 18.62 34.30 -79.83
C GLN A 181 17.26 34.51 -79.15
N ARG A 182 16.37 35.25 -79.84
CA ARG A 182 14.97 35.50 -79.49
C ARG A 182 14.16 34.21 -79.56
N ALA A 183 13.29 33.96 -78.58
CA ALA A 183 11.93 33.43 -78.79
C ALA A 183 11.13 33.49 -77.48
N GLU A 184 10.12 34.37 -77.50
CA GLU A 184 8.76 34.20 -76.97
C GLU A 184 8.55 33.60 -75.57
N ALA A 185 8.03 34.47 -74.69
CA ALA A 185 7.38 34.13 -73.44
C ALA A 185 6.17 33.21 -73.67
N GLN A 186 6.27 31.95 -73.26
CA GLN A 186 5.12 31.08 -73.08
C GLN A 186 4.58 31.28 -71.66
N SER A 187 3.39 31.90 -71.56
CA SER A 187 2.56 31.92 -70.37
C SER A 187 2.06 30.50 -70.07
N PRO A 188 1.99 30.09 -68.78
CA PRO A 188 1.55 28.75 -68.43
C PRO A 188 0.06 28.57 -68.71
N THR A 189 -0.23 27.39 -69.26
CA THR A 189 -1.48 26.87 -69.77
C THR A 189 -2.61 26.80 -68.74
N SER A 190 -3.74 27.37 -69.15
CA SER A 190 -5.12 26.93 -68.92
C SER A 190 -5.57 26.57 -67.48
N ILE A 191 -6.40 27.46 -66.92
CA ILE A 191 -7.22 27.34 -65.70
C ILE A 191 -8.17 26.11 -65.70
N THR A 192 -8.23 25.35 -66.79
CA THR A 192 -9.10 24.18 -66.97
C THR A 192 -8.59 22.88 -66.33
N ASP A 193 -7.32 22.82 -65.90
CA ASP A 193 -6.77 21.65 -65.19
C ASP A 193 -6.83 21.77 -63.66
N ASN A 194 -7.49 22.80 -63.15
CA ASN A 194 -7.66 22.97 -61.72
C ASN A 194 -8.76 22.03 -61.20
N GLU A 195 -8.38 20.98 -60.47
CA GLU A 195 -9.29 19.95 -59.94
C GLU A 195 -10.40 20.51 -59.04
N TRP A 196 -10.16 21.67 -58.43
CA TRP A 196 -11.15 22.39 -57.63
C TRP A 196 -12.35 22.85 -58.46
N VAL A 197 -12.16 23.19 -59.74
CA VAL A 197 -13.25 23.59 -60.65
C VAL A 197 -14.11 22.39 -61.06
N LYS A 198 -13.52 21.18 -61.14
CA LYS A 198 -14.26 19.94 -61.45
C LYS A 198 -15.20 19.55 -60.30
N LEU A 199 -14.81 19.80 -59.05
CA LEU A 199 -15.65 19.51 -57.88
C LEU A 199 -16.86 20.44 -57.79
N LEU A 200 -16.74 21.72 -58.19
CA LEU A 200 -17.84 22.69 -58.14
C LEU A 200 -18.94 22.42 -59.19
N ARG A 201 -18.61 21.87 -60.37
CA ARG A 201 -19.62 21.54 -61.40
C ARG A 201 -20.42 20.28 -61.11
N ARG A 202 -19.98 19.41 -60.20
CA ARG A 202 -20.67 18.13 -59.91
C ARG A 202 -21.89 18.25 -59.00
N ARG A 203 -22.22 19.47 -58.54
CA ARG A 203 -23.30 19.72 -57.58
C ARG A 203 -24.41 20.64 -58.12
N ALA A 204 -24.41 20.93 -59.43
CA ALA A 204 -25.48 21.65 -60.11
C ALA A 204 -26.36 20.67 -60.90
#